data_AF-A0A0F3R9S3-F1
#
_entry.id   AF-A0A0F3R9S3-F1
#
_cell.length_a   1.000
_cell.length_b   1.000
_cell.length_c   1.000
_cell.angle_alpha   90.00
_cell.angle_beta   90.00
_cell.angle_gamma   90.00
#
_symmetry.space_group_name_H-M   'P 1'
#
loop_
_entity.id
_entity.type
_entity.pdbx_description
1 polymer ?
#
loop_
_entity_poly.entity_id
_entity_poly.type
_entity_poly.pdbx_seq_one_letter_code
_entity_poly.pdbx_strand_id
1 'polypeptide(L)'
;MAVGTTSFGLDWRIAFWFGAAIAMVGAVARTNLRETPDFIDAKRRIKKTVAQTGIDSNRLKSSPIWSEKINKPTAIAFFFIQCGAPLWFYIVYIYCGNMLKNSFNYSAAQVIHQNFIVCGTELISTIIVTYLVCKIHPLKVLKVRLIIFSIVAIMSPILLNNISNTIELLLFQLFIVVFAPTTFPAGAVFYARFPVLKRFTCGSFIFALSRL
;
A
#
# COMPACT_ATOMS: atom_id res chain seq x y z
N MET A 1 -18.17 8.59 30.65
CA MET A 1 -17.27 9.26 29.68
C MET A 1 -15.98 8.47 29.63
N ALA A 2 -15.71 7.76 28.53
CA ALA A 2 -14.45 7.04 28.38
C ALA A 2 -13.34 8.05 28.08
N VAL A 3 -12.55 8.38 29.10
CA VAL A 3 -11.32 9.17 28.91
C VAL A 3 -10.32 8.22 28.27
N GLY A 4 -10.17 8.29 26.95
CA GLY A 4 -9.15 7.54 26.23
C GLY A 4 -7.78 8.10 26.54
N THR A 5 -7.21 7.71 27.68
CA THR A 5 -5.82 8.01 28.04
C THR A 5 -4.92 6.93 27.49
N THR A 6 -3.76 7.32 26.95
CA THR A 6 -2.70 6.33 26.68
C THR A 6 -2.23 5.70 28.00
N SER A 7 -1.43 4.63 27.94
CA SER A 7 -0.81 4.02 29.13
C SER A 7 0.00 5.01 29.98
N PHE A 8 0.35 6.18 29.44
CA PHE A 8 1.05 7.27 30.12
C PHE A 8 0.15 8.43 30.56
N GLY A 9 -1.18 8.29 30.47
CA GLY A 9 -2.12 9.36 30.84
C GLY A 9 -2.23 10.49 29.80
N LEU A 10 -1.61 10.35 28.61
CA LEU A 10 -1.64 11.38 27.57
C LEU A 10 -2.99 11.43 26.86
N ASP A 11 -3.41 12.63 26.48
CA ASP A 11 -4.62 12.86 25.68
C ASP A 11 -4.44 12.30 24.26
N TRP A 12 -5.39 11.50 23.79
CA TRP A 12 -5.44 10.95 22.44
C TRP A 12 -5.35 12.02 21.35
N ARG A 13 -5.74 13.27 21.64
CA ARG A 13 -5.61 14.42 20.72
C ARG A 13 -4.18 14.71 20.29
N ILE A 14 -3.18 14.35 21.11
CA ILE A 14 -1.76 14.55 20.77
C ILE A 14 -1.39 13.83 19.47
N ALA A 15 -2.00 12.67 19.19
CA ALA A 15 -1.80 11.95 17.93
C ALA A 15 -2.19 12.79 16.69
N PHE A 16 -3.22 13.63 16.80
CA PHE A 16 -3.65 14.52 15.70
C PHE A 16 -2.65 15.65 15.47
N TRP A 17 -2.11 16.23 16.56
CA TRP A 17 -1.07 17.26 16.45
C TRP A 17 0.20 16.72 15.81
N PHE A 18 0.63 15.51 16.18
CA PHE A 18 1.75 14.84 15.50
C PHE A 18 1.45 14.58 14.03
N GLY A 19 0.24 14.10 13.69
CA GLY A 19 -0.19 13.92 12.31
C GLY A 19 -0.17 15.22 11.50
N ALA A 20 -0.63 16.33 12.08
CA ALA A 20 -0.62 17.65 11.45
C ALA A 20 0.82 18.16 11.19
N ALA A 21 1.73 17.97 12.13
CA ALA A 21 3.14 18.33 11.96
C ALA A 21 3.78 17.56 10.79
N ILE A 22 3.57 16.24 10.72
CA ILE A 22 4.07 15.40 9.63
C ILE A 22 3.46 15.85 8.28
N ALA A 23 2.17 16.15 8.24
CA ALA A 23 1.49 16.63 7.04
C ALA A 23 2.08 17.96 6.53
N MET A 24 2.38 18.91 7.43
CA MET A 24 2.99 20.19 7.09
C MET A 24 4.38 20.00 6.47
N VAL A 25 5.24 19.18 7.10
CA VAL A 25 6.58 18.86 6.57
C VAL A 25 6.46 18.19 5.19
N GLY A 26 5.54 17.24 5.04
CA GLY A 26 5.28 16.58 3.77
C GLY A 26 4.80 17.53 2.66
N ALA A 27 3.96 18.52 3.00
CA ALA A 27 3.49 19.52 2.06
C ALA A 27 4.64 20.41 1.55
N VAL A 28 5.48 20.91 2.46
CA VAL A 28 6.67 21.71 2.10
C VAL A 28 7.63 20.89 1.24
N ALA A 29 7.91 19.63 1.61
CA ALA A 29 8.79 18.75 0.83
C ALA A 29 8.27 18.54 -0.60
N ARG A 30 6.96 18.36 -0.79
CA ARG A 30 6.34 18.18 -2.11
C ARG A 30 6.51 19.37 -3.04
N THR A 31 6.58 20.60 -2.53
CA THR A 31 6.82 21.79 -3.37
C THR A 31 8.18 21.80 -4.05
N ASN A 32 9.15 21.05 -3.51
CA ASN A 32 10.51 20.96 -4.03
C ASN A 32 10.75 19.76 -4.95
N LEU A 33 9.80 18.82 -5.05
CA LEU A 33 9.93 17.63 -5.89
C LEU A 33 9.73 18.00 -7.37
N ARG A 34 10.67 17.59 -8.22
CA ARG A 34 10.55 17.72 -9.67
C ARG A 34 9.66 16.61 -10.23
N GLU A 35 8.92 16.95 -11.28
CA GLU A 35 8.17 15.95 -12.05
C GLU A 35 9.09 14.94 -12.73
N THR A 36 8.54 13.76 -13.01
CA THR A 36 9.32 12.67 -13.64
C THR A 36 9.75 13.05 -15.07
N PRO A 37 10.99 12.70 -15.48
CA PRO A 37 11.48 12.99 -16.84
C PRO A 37 10.58 12.42 -17.94
N ASP A 38 10.04 11.22 -17.74
CA ASP A 38 9.10 10.57 -18.67
C ASP A 38 7.86 11.43 -18.93
N PHE A 39 7.28 12.00 -17.86
CA PHE A 39 6.09 12.83 -17.97
C PHE A 39 6.41 14.18 -18.63
N ILE A 40 7.55 14.78 -18.28
CA ILE A 40 8.03 16.01 -18.89
C ILE A 40 8.29 15.81 -20.39
N ASP A 41 8.96 14.72 -20.78
CA ASP A 41 9.23 14.40 -22.19
C ASP A 41 7.95 14.13 -22.96
N ALA A 42 7.02 13.35 -22.40
CA ALA A 42 5.70 13.12 -23.00
C ALA A 42 4.95 14.45 -23.24
N LYS A 43 4.95 15.37 -22.27
CA LYS A 43 4.34 16.70 -22.41
C LYS A 43 5.07 17.56 -23.45
N ARG A 44 6.40 17.47 -23.53
CA ARG A 44 7.23 18.20 -24.51
C ARG A 44 6.96 17.73 -25.94
N ARG A 45 6.90 16.42 -26.16
CA ARG A 45 6.57 15.83 -27.47
C ARG A 45 5.22 16.32 -27.96
N ILE A 46 4.22 16.33 -27.08
CA ILE A 46 2.89 16.87 -27.39
C ILE A 46 2.98 18.33 -27.82
N LYS A 47 3.65 19.19 -27.04
CA LYS A 47 3.78 20.62 -27.36
C LYS A 47 4.46 20.85 -28.72
N LYS A 48 5.46 20.04 -29.05
CA LYS A 48 6.16 20.09 -30.35
C LYS A 48 5.23 19.69 -31.49
N THR A 49 4.45 18.62 -31.34
CA THR A 49 3.49 18.18 -32.36
C THR A 49 2.40 19.23 -32.62
N VAL A 50 1.87 19.89 -31.56
CA VAL A 50 0.92 21.01 -31.71
C VAL A 50 1.54 22.14 -32.52
N ALA A 51 2.74 22.57 -32.13
CA ALA A 51 3.43 23.70 -32.76
C ALA A 51 3.78 23.44 -34.24
N GLN A 52 4.11 22.19 -34.60
CA GLN A 52 4.48 21.82 -35.97
C GLN A 52 3.30 21.67 -36.91
N THR A 53 2.12 21.29 -36.40
CA THR A 53 0.97 20.98 -37.25
C THR A 53 -0.02 22.15 -37.36
N GLY A 54 0.06 23.17 -36.49
CA GLY A 54 -0.92 24.27 -36.46
C GLY A 54 -2.33 23.81 -36.09
N ILE A 55 -2.46 22.58 -35.57
CA ILE A 55 -3.73 21.91 -35.36
C ILE A 55 -4.29 22.22 -33.96
N ASP A 56 -5.57 22.56 -33.96
CA ASP A 56 -6.40 22.86 -32.80
C ASP A 56 -6.41 21.76 -31.72
N SER A 57 -6.60 22.13 -30.46
CA SER A 57 -6.49 21.24 -29.27
C SER A 57 -7.35 19.97 -29.34
N ASN A 58 -8.42 19.98 -30.15
CA ASN A 58 -9.33 18.85 -30.30
C ASN A 58 -8.75 17.65 -31.08
N ARG A 59 -7.85 17.85 -32.05
CA ARG A 59 -7.18 16.70 -32.72
C ARG A 59 -5.95 16.21 -31.94
N LEU A 60 -5.57 16.90 -30.86
CA LEU A 60 -4.51 16.46 -29.96
C LEU A 60 -4.91 15.21 -29.17
N LYS A 61 -6.22 15.05 -28.92
CA LYS A 61 -6.81 13.86 -28.31
C LYS A 61 -6.64 12.59 -29.17
N SER A 62 -6.48 12.75 -30.48
CA SER A 62 -6.20 11.66 -31.42
C SER A 62 -4.72 11.35 -31.61
N SER A 63 -3.80 12.09 -30.97
CA SER A 63 -2.37 11.75 -31.03
C SER A 63 -2.12 10.36 -30.42
N PRO A 64 -1.16 9.57 -30.94
CA PRO A 64 -0.89 8.22 -30.45
C PRO A 64 -0.59 8.17 -28.94
N ILE A 65 0.07 9.21 -28.43
CA ILE A 65 0.48 9.34 -27.01
C ILE A 65 -0.75 9.60 -26.11
N TRP A 66 -1.73 10.39 -26.56
CA TRP A 66 -2.94 10.67 -25.78
C TRP A 66 -4.00 9.57 -25.91
N SER A 67 -4.09 8.99 -27.12
CA SER A 67 -5.04 7.93 -27.46
C SER A 67 -4.62 6.55 -26.97
N GLU A 68 -3.40 6.40 -26.42
CA GLU A 68 -2.91 5.14 -25.86
C GLU A 68 -3.93 4.60 -24.84
N LYS A 69 -4.54 3.46 -25.18
CA LYS A 69 -5.62 2.88 -24.41
C LYS A 69 -5.03 2.14 -23.20
N ILE A 70 -5.74 2.24 -22.09
CA ILE A 70 -5.41 1.45 -20.90
C ILE A 70 -5.71 -0.01 -21.22
N ASN A 71 -4.74 -0.88 -20.95
CA ASN A 71 -4.95 -2.32 -21.01
C ASN A 71 -5.91 -2.73 -19.87
N LYS A 72 -7.16 -3.05 -20.23
CA LYS A 72 -8.21 -3.40 -19.26
C LYS A 72 -7.84 -4.62 -18.38
N PRO A 73 -7.33 -5.74 -18.92
CA PRO A 73 -6.83 -6.84 -18.10
C PRO A 73 -5.79 -6.40 -17.07
N THR A 74 -4.87 -5.52 -17.45
CA THR A 74 -3.84 -5.00 -16.54
C THR A 74 -4.46 -4.14 -15.42
N ALA A 75 -5.43 -3.29 -15.76
CA ALA A 75 -6.14 -2.47 -14.79
C ALA A 75 -6.91 -3.34 -13.77
N ILE A 76 -7.60 -4.38 -14.25
CA ILE A 76 -8.34 -5.33 -13.40
C ILE A 76 -7.39 -6.12 -12.49
N ALA A 77 -6.29 -6.64 -13.04
CA ALA A 77 -5.28 -7.33 -12.24
C ALA A 77 -4.69 -6.41 -11.17
N PHE A 78 -4.37 -5.17 -11.52
CA PHE A 78 -3.85 -4.18 -10.57
C PHE A 78 -4.87 -3.82 -9.49
N PHE A 79 -6.16 -3.78 -9.81
CA PHE A 79 -7.23 -3.60 -8.83
C PHE A 79 -7.25 -4.72 -7.78
N PHE A 80 -7.23 -5.99 -8.19
CA PHE A 80 -7.19 -7.10 -7.22
C PHE A 80 -5.92 -7.11 -6.37
N ILE A 81 -4.77 -6.73 -6.93
CA ILE A 81 -3.53 -6.55 -6.15
C ILE A 81 -3.72 -5.44 -5.09
N GLN A 82 -4.39 -4.35 -5.46
CA GLN A 82 -4.65 -3.22 -4.55
C GLN A 82 -5.65 -3.56 -3.44
N CYS A 83 -6.60 -4.47 -3.68
CA CYS A 83 -7.52 -4.99 -2.65
C CYS A 83 -6.81 -5.78 -1.55
N GLY A 84 -5.58 -6.27 -1.79
CA GLY A 84 -4.82 -6.99 -0.76
C GLY A 84 -4.51 -6.14 0.47
N ALA A 85 -4.07 -4.89 0.28
CA ALA A 85 -3.68 -4.01 1.39
C ALA A 85 -4.78 -3.77 2.43
N PRO A 86 -6.01 -3.34 2.07
CA PRO A 86 -7.09 -3.16 3.05
C PRO A 86 -7.51 -4.49 3.70
N LEU A 87 -7.50 -5.60 2.95
CA LEU A 87 -7.82 -6.92 3.49
C LEU A 87 -6.82 -7.33 4.58
N TRP A 88 -5.52 -7.24 4.32
CA TRP A 88 -4.48 -7.61 5.28
C TRP A 88 -4.48 -6.68 6.50
N PHE A 89 -4.70 -5.38 6.29
CA PHE A 89 -4.86 -4.43 7.38
C PHE A 89 -6.03 -4.83 8.31
N TYR A 90 -7.19 -5.15 7.73
CA TYR A 90 -8.35 -5.57 8.49
C TYR A 90 -8.07 -6.86 9.28
N ILE A 91 -7.52 -7.89 8.64
CA ILE A 91 -7.24 -9.17 9.31
C ILE A 91 -6.26 -8.98 10.47
N VAL A 92 -5.13 -8.31 10.22
CA VAL A 92 -4.04 -8.18 11.19
C VAL A 92 -4.43 -7.27 12.36
N TYR A 93 -4.98 -6.09 12.10
CA TYR A 93 -5.14 -5.08 13.15
C TYR A 93 -6.55 -5.02 13.73
N ILE A 94 -7.57 -5.35 12.93
CA ILE A 94 -8.98 -5.24 13.36
C ILE A 94 -9.51 -6.59 13.84
N TYR A 95 -9.45 -7.62 13.00
CA TYR A 95 -9.96 -8.95 13.34
C TYR A 95 -9.15 -9.59 14.47
N CYS A 96 -7.83 -9.70 14.32
CA CYS A 96 -6.98 -10.24 15.39
C CYS A 96 -7.02 -9.33 16.63
N GLY A 97 -7.15 -7.99 16.45
CA GLY A 97 -7.31 -7.05 17.56
C GLY A 97 -8.60 -7.29 18.37
N ASN A 98 -9.70 -7.64 17.71
CA ASN A 98 -10.95 -8.02 18.37
C ASN A 98 -10.83 -9.39 19.07
N MET A 99 -10.14 -10.35 18.46
CA MET A 99 -9.87 -11.66 19.06
C MET A 99 -9.02 -11.54 20.34
N LEU A 100 -7.99 -10.68 20.34
CA LEU A 100 -7.23 -10.34 21.54
C LEU A 100 -8.12 -9.83 22.68
N LYS A 101 -9.07 -8.94 22.37
CA LYS A 101 -9.98 -8.39 23.38
C LYS A 101 -11.01 -9.40 23.88
N ASN A 102 -11.68 -10.09 22.96
CA ASN A 102 -12.87 -10.86 23.27
C ASN A 102 -12.55 -12.31 23.68
N SER A 103 -11.50 -12.91 23.11
CA SER A 103 -11.12 -14.29 23.39
C SER A 103 -10.00 -14.38 24.43
N PHE A 104 -9.07 -13.42 24.44
CA PHE A 104 -7.91 -13.41 25.35
C PHE A 104 -7.99 -12.35 26.45
N ASN A 105 -9.09 -11.60 26.54
CA ASN A 105 -9.33 -10.57 27.57
C ASN A 105 -8.23 -9.50 27.64
N TYR A 106 -7.53 -9.22 26.54
CA TYR A 106 -6.56 -8.13 26.50
C TYR A 106 -7.25 -6.78 26.65
N SER A 107 -6.68 -5.94 27.51
CA SER A 107 -7.00 -4.52 27.56
C SER A 107 -6.61 -3.80 26.26
N ALA A 108 -7.20 -2.63 26.00
CA ALA A 108 -6.84 -1.83 24.83
C ALA A 108 -5.34 -1.49 24.78
N ALA A 109 -4.72 -1.23 25.93
CA ALA A 109 -3.28 -0.95 26.01
C ALA A 109 -2.42 -2.16 25.58
N GLN A 110 -2.81 -3.38 25.98
CA GLN A 110 -2.10 -4.61 25.58
C GLN A 110 -2.25 -4.89 24.08
N VAL A 111 -3.42 -4.63 23.50
CA VAL A 111 -3.62 -4.73 22.04
C VAL A 111 -2.73 -3.74 21.29
N ILE A 112 -2.64 -2.49 21.78
CA ILE A 112 -1.76 -1.47 21.18
C ILE A 112 -0.30 -1.91 21.28
N HIS A 113 0.13 -2.45 22.42
CA HIS A 113 1.50 -2.95 22.58
C HIS A 113 1.82 -4.10 21.61
N GLN A 114 0.90 -5.05 21.43
CA GLN A 114 1.08 -6.13 20.47
C GLN A 114 1.12 -5.61 19.02
N ASN A 115 0.22 -4.69 18.66
CA ASN A 115 0.23 -4.05 17.35
C ASN A 115 1.51 -3.24 17.10
N PHE A 116 2.11 -2.65 18.13
CA PHE A 116 3.40 -1.98 18.02
C PHE A 116 4.53 -2.94 17.62
N ILE A 117 4.55 -4.15 18.19
CA ILE A 117 5.50 -5.21 17.79
C ILE A 117 5.28 -5.62 16.33
N VAL A 118 4.01 -5.75 15.92
CA VAL A 118 3.65 -6.08 14.53
C VAL A 118 4.13 -5.00 13.56
N CYS A 119 3.88 -3.72 13.85
CA CYS A 119 4.35 -2.60 13.03
C CYS A 119 5.88 -2.51 12.98
N GLY A 120 6.57 -2.73 14.11
CA GLY A 120 8.03 -2.76 14.14
C GLY A 120 8.61 -3.87 13.24
N THR A 121 7.97 -5.04 13.25
CA THR A 121 8.35 -6.16 12.37
C THR A 121 8.07 -5.85 10.89
N GLU A 122 6.92 -5.24 10.59
CA GLU A 122 6.58 -4.79 9.23
C GLU A 122 7.62 -3.79 8.68
N LEU A 123 8.07 -2.86 9.52
CA LEU A 123 9.12 -1.91 9.16
C LEU A 123 10.45 -2.60 8.84
N ILE A 124 10.91 -3.50 9.71
CA ILE A 124 12.14 -4.27 9.51
C ILE A 124 12.05 -5.11 8.22
N SER A 125 10.92 -5.79 8.01
CA SER A 125 10.65 -6.55 6.79
C SER A 125 10.70 -5.67 5.54
N THR A 126 10.10 -4.48 5.60
CA THR A 126 10.11 -3.50 4.51
C THR A 126 11.53 -3.05 4.17
N ILE A 127 12.38 -2.78 5.16
CA ILE A 127 13.80 -2.43 4.94
C ILE A 127 14.55 -3.59 4.28
N ILE A 128 14.38 -4.81 4.78
CA ILE A 128 15.04 -6.01 4.22
C ILE A 128 14.60 -6.24 2.77
N VAL A 129 13.30 -6.18 2.49
CA VAL A 129 12.75 -6.36 1.14
C VAL A 129 13.21 -5.24 0.21
N THR A 130 13.28 -4.00 0.69
CA THR A 130 13.81 -2.86 -0.09
C THR A 130 15.27 -3.11 -0.49
N TYR A 131 16.09 -3.55 0.45
CA TYR A 131 17.48 -3.91 0.14
C TYR A 131 17.56 -5.10 -0.83
N LEU A 132 16.68 -6.09 -0.67
CA LEU A 132 16.66 -7.27 -1.54
C LEU A 132 16.32 -6.89 -2.99
N VAL A 133 15.41 -5.94 -3.22
CA VAL A 133 15.06 -5.52 -4.58
C VAL A 133 16.14 -4.70 -5.28
N CYS A 134 17.13 -4.19 -4.55
CA CYS A 134 18.33 -3.62 -5.15
C CYS A 134 19.20 -4.69 -5.83
N LYS A 135 19.09 -5.96 -5.42
CA LYS A 135 19.87 -7.09 -5.97
C LYS A 135 19.04 -8.04 -6.83
N ILE A 136 17.75 -8.18 -6.52
CA ILE A 136 16.86 -9.16 -7.14
C ILE A 136 15.68 -8.42 -7.77
N HIS A 137 15.30 -8.78 -9.00
CA HIS A 137 14.14 -8.17 -9.66
C HIS A 137 12.88 -8.26 -8.78
N PRO A 138 12.13 -7.15 -8.55
CA PRO A 138 11.06 -7.09 -7.55
C PRO A 138 9.94 -8.13 -7.77
N LEU A 139 9.64 -8.47 -9.03
CA LEU A 139 8.67 -9.54 -9.35
C LEU A 139 9.10 -10.93 -8.86
N LYS A 140 10.41 -11.23 -8.83
CA LYS A 140 10.89 -12.52 -8.31
C LYS A 140 10.68 -12.59 -6.79
N VAL A 141 10.99 -11.50 -6.08
CA VAL A 141 10.76 -11.37 -4.63
C VAL A 141 9.28 -11.54 -4.31
N LEU A 142 8.40 -10.86 -5.06
CA LEU A 142 6.95 -10.97 -4.87
C LEU A 142 6.43 -12.39 -5.14
N LYS A 143 6.95 -13.08 -6.18
CA LYS A 143 6.57 -14.47 -6.49
C LYS A 143 6.91 -15.41 -5.34
N VAL A 144 8.11 -15.29 -4.76
CA VAL A 144 8.52 -16.11 -3.60
C VAL A 144 7.61 -15.84 -2.40
N ARG A 145 7.36 -14.57 -2.07
CA ARG A 145 6.43 -14.19 -0.98
C ARG A 145 5.04 -14.77 -1.19
N LEU A 146 4.50 -14.70 -2.41
CA LEU A 146 3.19 -15.25 -2.74
C LEU A 146 3.12 -16.76 -2.57
N ILE A 147 4.17 -17.50 -2.95
CA ILE A 147 4.22 -18.96 -2.77
C ILE A 147 4.20 -19.31 -1.28
N ILE A 148 5.06 -18.66 -0.49
CA ILE A 148 5.13 -18.87 0.97
C ILE A 148 3.77 -18.54 1.61
N PHE A 149 3.19 -17.39 1.24
CA PHE A 149 1.92 -16.94 1.78
C PHE A 149 0.75 -17.86 1.43
N SER A 150 0.68 -18.37 0.18
CA SER A 150 -0.41 -19.22 -0.27
C SER A 150 -0.60 -20.48 0.58
N ILE A 151 0.49 -21.07 1.07
CA ILE A 151 0.44 -22.27 1.93
C ILE A 151 -0.30 -21.95 3.23
N VAL A 152 0.08 -20.87 3.90
CA VAL A 152 -0.53 -20.46 5.18
C VAL A 152 -1.92 -19.88 4.98
N ALA A 153 -2.18 -19.20 3.86
CA ALA A 153 -3.50 -18.68 3.54
C ALA A 153 -4.56 -19.79 3.47
N ILE A 154 -4.23 -20.93 2.86
CA ILE A 154 -5.12 -22.10 2.81
C ILE A 154 -5.36 -22.67 4.21
N MET A 155 -4.32 -22.73 5.05
CA MET A 155 -4.42 -23.23 6.42
C MET A 155 -5.05 -22.23 7.40
N SER A 156 -5.21 -20.97 7.01
CA SER A 156 -5.59 -19.88 7.92
C SER A 156 -6.91 -20.07 8.68
N PRO A 157 -8.00 -20.62 8.09
CA PRO A 157 -9.23 -20.84 8.87
C PRO A 157 -9.05 -21.89 9.97
N ILE A 158 -8.27 -22.93 9.69
CA ILE A 158 -7.96 -23.99 10.65
C ILE A 158 -7.04 -23.43 11.75
N LEU A 159 -6.00 -22.68 11.37
CA LEU A 159 -5.10 -22.05 12.33
C LEU A 159 -5.88 -21.13 13.27
N LEU A 160 -6.67 -20.20 12.73
CA LEU A 160 -7.43 -19.22 13.53
C LEU A 160 -8.41 -19.87 14.52
N ASN A 161 -9.05 -20.98 14.15
CA ASN A 161 -9.96 -21.71 15.05
C ASN A 161 -9.25 -22.46 16.17
N ASN A 162 -7.95 -22.75 16.04
CA ASN A 162 -7.17 -23.52 17.01
C ASN A 162 -6.19 -22.67 17.81
N ILE A 163 -6.10 -21.36 17.56
CA ILE A 163 -5.23 -20.46 18.32
C ILE A 163 -5.72 -20.41 19.77
N SER A 164 -4.85 -20.84 20.67
CA SER A 164 -5.15 -21.04 22.10
C SER A 164 -4.50 -19.99 23.00
N ASN A 165 -3.52 -19.26 22.48
CA ASN A 165 -2.80 -18.22 23.21
C ASN A 165 -2.46 -17.01 22.31
N THR A 166 -2.04 -15.93 22.96
CA THR A 166 -1.76 -14.65 22.28
C THR A 166 -0.44 -14.64 21.51
N ILE A 167 0.50 -15.53 21.83
CA ILE A 167 1.77 -15.68 21.11
C ILE A 167 1.52 -16.32 19.75
N GLU A 168 0.68 -17.36 19.67
CA GLU A 168 0.25 -17.98 18.41
C GLU A 168 -0.44 -16.94 17.51
N LEU A 169 -1.31 -16.11 18.07
CA LEU A 169 -1.93 -15.02 17.33
C LEU A 169 -0.92 -13.97 16.86
N LEU A 170 0.07 -13.63 17.70
CA LEU A 170 1.15 -12.73 17.32
C LEU A 170 1.95 -13.33 16.15
N LEU A 171 2.37 -14.59 16.23
CA LEU A 171 3.11 -15.26 15.16
C LEU A 171 2.32 -15.27 13.84
N PHE A 172 1.00 -15.48 13.91
CA PHE A 172 0.12 -15.38 12.76
C PHE A 172 0.10 -13.96 12.17
N GLN A 173 -0.06 -12.92 13.00
CA GLN A 173 0.01 -11.52 12.56
C GLN A 173 1.36 -11.19 11.92
N LEU A 174 2.47 -11.60 12.55
CA LEU A 174 3.83 -11.39 12.05
C LEU A 174 4.04 -12.06 10.69
N PHE A 175 3.54 -13.28 10.52
CA PHE A 175 3.59 -13.97 9.24
C PHE A 175 2.88 -13.18 8.14
N ILE A 176 1.67 -12.68 8.40
CA ILE A 176 0.91 -11.91 7.42
C ILE A 176 1.68 -10.63 7.03
N VAL A 177 2.13 -9.81 7.99
CA VAL A 177 2.81 -8.55 7.64
C VAL A 177 4.13 -8.75 6.89
N VAL A 178 4.83 -9.87 7.13
CA VAL A 178 6.08 -10.18 6.44
C VAL A 178 5.83 -10.72 5.03
N PHE A 179 4.88 -11.65 4.86
CA PHE A 179 4.77 -12.42 3.61
C PHE A 179 3.57 -12.05 2.74
N ALA A 180 2.51 -11.45 3.30
CA ALA A 180 1.32 -11.15 2.53
C ALA A 180 1.63 -10.32 1.28
N PRO A 181 1.07 -10.69 0.12
CA PRO A 181 1.33 -9.99 -1.12
C PRO A 181 0.60 -8.65 -1.13
N THR A 182 1.34 -7.58 -1.45
CA THR A 182 0.79 -6.24 -1.71
C THR A 182 1.40 -5.70 -3.00
N THR A 183 1.13 -4.43 -3.33
CA THR A 183 1.82 -3.74 -4.42
C THR A 183 3.32 -3.60 -4.17
N PHE A 184 3.76 -3.58 -2.92
CA PHE A 184 5.18 -3.51 -2.55
C PHE A 184 5.83 -4.91 -2.64
N PRO A 185 7.05 -5.04 -3.21
CA PRO A 185 7.94 -3.98 -3.70
C PRO A 185 7.83 -3.69 -5.21
N ALA A 186 6.90 -4.34 -5.91
CA ALA A 186 6.81 -4.27 -7.38
C ALA A 186 6.00 -3.08 -7.93
N GLY A 187 5.57 -2.15 -7.08
CA GLY A 187 4.68 -1.05 -7.43
C GLY A 187 5.16 -0.25 -8.65
N ALA A 188 6.44 0.12 -8.69
CA ALA A 188 7.02 0.85 -9.84
C ALA A 188 6.88 0.07 -11.16
N VAL A 189 7.08 -1.25 -11.13
CA VAL A 189 6.92 -2.13 -12.31
C VAL A 189 5.46 -2.19 -12.75
N PHE A 190 4.53 -2.24 -11.80
CA PHE A 190 3.09 -2.22 -12.11
C PHE A 190 2.67 -0.88 -12.72
N TYR A 191 3.11 0.25 -12.16
CA TYR A 191 2.80 1.58 -12.70
C TYR A 191 3.38 1.79 -14.10
N ALA A 192 4.55 1.23 -14.39
CA ALA A 192 5.17 1.32 -15.72
C ALA A 192 4.32 0.71 -16.83
N ARG A 193 3.39 -0.22 -16.52
CA ARG A 193 2.47 -0.83 -17.49
C ARG A 193 1.33 0.08 -17.94
N PHE A 194 1.07 1.17 -17.22
CA PHE A 194 0.06 2.16 -17.63
C PHE A 194 0.70 3.23 -18.54
N PRO A 195 -0.08 3.79 -19.49
CA PRO A 195 0.37 4.90 -20.33
C PRO A 195 0.85 6.08 -19.49
N VAL A 196 1.99 6.67 -19.82
CA VAL A 196 2.69 7.69 -19.01
C VAL A 196 1.75 8.79 -18.50
N LEU A 197 0.91 9.33 -19.38
CA LEU A 197 -0.01 10.44 -19.07
C LEU A 197 -1.25 10.03 -18.26
N LYS A 198 -1.53 8.73 -18.16
CA LYS A 198 -2.70 8.17 -17.45
C LYS A 198 -2.30 7.41 -16.18
N ARG A 199 -0.99 7.17 -15.96
CA ARG A 199 -0.44 6.44 -14.79
C ARG A 199 -1.03 6.94 -13.47
N PHE A 200 -0.98 8.26 -13.24
CA PHE A 200 -1.46 8.86 -12.00
C PHE A 200 -2.97 8.70 -11.82
N THR A 201 -3.76 9.05 -12.84
CA THR A 201 -5.22 8.96 -12.78
C THR A 201 -5.68 7.51 -12.59
N CYS A 202 -5.14 6.57 -13.38
CA CYS A 202 -5.47 5.15 -13.24
C CYS A 202 -5.07 4.60 -11.88
N GLY A 203 -3.84 4.89 -11.45
CA GLY A 203 -3.32 4.43 -10.17
C GLY A 203 -4.17 4.94 -9.00
N SER A 204 -4.53 6.22 -9.02
CA SER A 204 -5.34 6.86 -7.97
C SER A 204 -6.77 6.36 -7.97
N PHE A 205 -7.39 6.22 -9.16
CA PHE A 205 -8.75 5.70 -9.27
C PHE A 205 -8.85 4.25 -8.79
N ILE A 206 -7.93 3.38 -9.23
CA ILE A 206 -7.90 1.98 -8.79
C ILE A 206 -7.63 1.89 -7.29
N PHE A 207 -6.72 2.72 -6.76
CA PHE A 207 -6.47 2.82 -5.33
C PHE A 207 -7.75 3.18 -4.58
N ALA A 208 -8.43 4.26 -4.96
CA ALA A 208 -9.67 4.68 -4.30
C ALA A 208 -10.76 3.59 -4.37
N LEU A 209 -10.97 3.01 -5.56
CA LEU A 209 -11.98 1.97 -5.78
C LEU A 209 -11.76 0.74 -4.91
N SER A 210 -10.50 0.34 -4.68
CA SER A 210 -10.19 -0.83 -3.83
C SER A 210 -10.35 -0.59 -2.33
N ARG A 211 -10.68 0.64 -1.90
CA ARG A 211 -10.95 0.99 -0.49
C ARG A 211 -12.40 1.46 -0.25
N LEU A 212 -13.24 1.40 -1.28
CA LEU A 212 -14.70 1.55 -1.13
C LEU A 212 -15.27 0.26 -0.53
#